data_AF-A0A514ZY26-F1
#
_entry.id   AF-A0A514ZY26-F1
#
_cell.length_a   1.000
_cell.length_b   1.000
_cell.length_c   1.000
_cell.angle_alpha   90.00
_cell.angle_beta   90.00
_cell.angle_gamma   90.00
#
_symmetry.space_group_name_H-M   'P 1'
#
loop_
_entity.id
_entity.type
_entity.pdbx_description
1 polymer ?
#
loop_
_entity_poly.entity_id
_entity_poly.type
_entity_poly.pdbx_seq_one_letter_code
_entity_poly.pdbx_strand_id
1 'polypeptide(L)'
;MRSTHQSASANPLSNKVNRILYGAFVLLSLYFGLTGSYEDSAVNLGIALIVDPFDQTVRWDNRPRWQRGWLIVHLLIMVGIGVVYWRTFGA
;
A
#
# COMPACT_ATOMS: atom_id res chain seq x y z
N MET A 1 6.22 -39.02 5.50
CA MET A 1 6.99 -37.95 4.81
C MET A 1 6.53 -36.62 5.39
N ARG A 2 7.34 -35.96 6.22
CA ARG A 2 6.99 -34.69 6.87
C ARG A 2 7.41 -33.55 5.95
N SER A 3 6.44 -32.88 5.33
CA SER A 3 6.65 -31.64 4.59
C SER A 3 7.11 -30.59 5.60
N THR A 4 8.40 -30.29 5.60
CA THR A 4 8.99 -29.20 6.36
C THR A 4 8.37 -27.90 5.87
N HIS A 5 7.48 -27.31 6.67
CA HIS A 5 7.10 -25.91 6.53
C HIS A 5 8.36 -25.08 6.77
N GLN A 6 9.02 -24.70 5.68
CA GLN A 6 10.14 -23.78 5.71
C GLN A 6 9.59 -22.39 6.01
N SER A 7 9.37 -22.12 7.30
CA SER A 7 9.14 -20.79 7.84
C SER A 7 10.42 -19.99 7.62
N ALA A 8 10.51 -19.32 6.47
CA ALA A 8 11.50 -18.30 6.23
C ALA A 8 11.45 -17.33 7.43
N SER A 9 12.60 -17.10 8.05
CA SER A 9 12.77 -16.27 9.24
C SER A 9 12.28 -14.84 8.96
N ALA A 10 10.98 -14.60 9.19
CA ALA A 10 10.39 -13.27 9.17
C ALA A 10 10.90 -12.52 10.40
N ASN A 11 11.78 -11.55 10.22
CA ASN A 11 12.12 -10.61 11.28
C ASN A 11 10.84 -9.81 11.63
N PRO A 12 10.24 -10.00 12.82
CA PRO A 12 8.95 -9.38 13.18
C PRO A 12 9.04 -7.85 13.24
N LEU A 13 10.25 -7.30 13.29
CA LEU A 13 10.55 -5.88 13.21
C LEU A 13 10.27 -5.29 11.82
N SER A 14 10.56 -6.02 10.73
CA SER A 14 10.40 -5.51 9.35
C SER A 14 8.92 -5.26 8.99
N ASN A 15 8.04 -6.18 9.39
CA ASN A 15 6.58 -6.01 9.20
C ASN A 15 6.00 -4.83 9.99
N LYS A 16 6.51 -4.56 11.20
CA LYS A 16 6.07 -3.40 11.99
C LYS A 16 6.54 -2.09 11.35
N VAL A 17 7.77 -2.06 10.84
CA VAL A 17 8.33 -0.90 10.13
C VAL A 17 7.54 -0.60 8.86
N ASN A 18 7.26 -1.59 8.02
CA ASN A 18 6.42 -1.40 6.83
C ASN A 18 5.04 -0.84 7.19
N ARG A 19 4.42 -1.34 8.26
CA ARG A 19 3.10 -0.84 8.69
C ARG A 19 3.13 0.61 9.16
N ILE A 20 4.23 1.04 9.79
CA ILE A 20 4.45 2.43 10.20
C ILE A 20 4.69 3.32 8.98
N LEU A 21 5.57 2.90 8.06
CA LEU A 21 5.84 3.64 6.82
C LEU A 21 4.59 3.74 5.95
N TYR A 22 3.81 2.67 5.82
CA TYR A 22 2.52 2.67 5.16
C TYR A 22 1.61 3.77 5.74
N GLY A 23 1.44 3.78 7.06
CA GLY A 23 0.63 4.79 7.73
C GLY A 23 1.15 6.22 7.50
N ALA A 24 2.48 6.40 7.55
CA ALA A 24 3.11 7.69 7.29
C ALA A 24 2.88 8.19 5.86
N PHE A 25 3.05 7.34 4.85
CA PHE A 25 2.83 7.70 3.46
C PHE A 25 1.35 7.91 3.12
N VAL A 26 0.43 7.17 3.73
CA VAL A 26 -1.02 7.40 3.59
C VAL A 26 -1.41 8.75 4.21
N LEU A 27 -0.92 9.04 5.43
CA LEU A 27 -1.14 10.34 6.06
C LEU A 27 -0.54 11.49 5.24
N LEU A 28 0.66 11.31 4.73
CA LEU A 28 1.35 12.29 3.93
C LEU A 28 0.63 12.52 2.59
N SER A 29 0.13 11.46 1.96
CA SER A 29 -0.70 11.57 0.77
C SER A 29 -1.99 12.33 1.03
N LEU A 30 -2.66 12.06 2.15
CA LEU A 30 -3.87 12.80 2.55
C LEU A 30 -3.57 14.28 2.79
N TYR A 31 -2.43 14.57 3.45
CA TYR A 31 -1.96 15.94 3.68
C TYR A 31 -1.68 16.68 2.37
N PHE A 32 -0.98 16.05 1.42
CA PHE A 32 -0.70 16.64 0.10
C PHE A 32 -1.96 16.80 -0.74
N GLY A 33 -2.90 15.86 -0.66
CA GLY A 33 -4.20 15.96 -1.33
C GLY A 33 -5.03 17.14 -0.82
N LEU A 34 -4.98 17.42 0.48
CA LEU A 34 -5.67 18.56 1.10
C LEU A 34 -4.97 19.91 0.83
N THR A 35 -3.65 19.91 0.68
CA THR A 35 -2.87 21.12 0.37
C THR A 35 -2.88 21.47 -1.13
N GLY A 36 -3.52 20.64 -1.97
CA GLY A 36 -3.68 20.88 -3.41
C GLY A 36 -2.55 20.29 -4.27
N SER A 37 -1.57 19.64 -3.65
CA SER A 37 -0.51 18.90 -4.34
C SER A 37 -0.95 17.45 -4.60
N TYR A 38 -1.87 17.29 -5.56
CA TYR A 38 -2.40 15.97 -5.92
C TYR A 38 -1.35 15.04 -6.55
N GLU A 39 -0.35 15.61 -7.23
CA GLU A 39 0.75 14.85 -7.83
C GLU A 39 1.63 14.19 -6.74
N ASP A 40 2.04 14.97 -5.73
CA ASP A 40 2.75 14.46 -4.55
C ASP A 40 1.89 13.50 -3.72
N SER A 41 0.58 13.74 -3.67
CA SER A 41 -0.38 12.84 -3.02
C SER A 41 -0.42 11.47 -3.71
N ALA A 42 -0.43 11.45 -5.05
CA ALA A 42 -0.43 10.23 -5.86
C ALA A 42 0.92 9.49 -5.77
N VAL A 43 2.05 10.20 -5.74
CA VAL A 43 3.36 9.55 -5.55
C VAL A 43 3.42 8.91 -4.15
N ASN A 44 3.04 9.63 -3.10
CA ASN A 44 3.11 9.12 -1.73
C ASN A 44 2.19 7.93 -1.49
N LEU A 45 0.96 7.93 -2.02
CA LEU A 45 0.05 6.79 -1.84
C LEU A 45 0.42 5.60 -2.76
N GLY A 46 1.17 5.85 -3.85
CA GLY A 46 1.85 4.80 -4.62
C GLY A 46 3.00 4.15 -3.85
N ILE A 47 3.84 4.96 -3.18
CA ILE A 47 4.90 4.47 -2.29
C ILE A 47 4.29 3.71 -1.11
N ALA A 48 3.19 4.21 -0.52
CA ALA A 48 2.46 3.49 0.52
C ALA A 48 2.08 2.07 0.05
N LEU A 49 1.59 1.92 -1.19
CA LEU A 49 1.22 0.62 -1.73
C LEU A 49 2.42 -0.34 -1.89
N ILE A 50 3.58 0.19 -2.28
CA ILE A 50 4.84 -0.57 -2.38
C ILE A 50 5.31 -0.98 -0.99
N VAL A 51 5.18 -0.09 -0.01
CA VAL A 51 5.46 -0.36 1.40
C VAL A 51 4.27 -1.08 2.03
N ASP A 52 3.98 -2.25 1.46
CA ASP A 52 2.90 -3.13 1.87
C ASP A 52 3.02 -3.47 3.37
N PRO A 53 1.99 -3.16 4.19
CA PRO A 53 2.00 -3.41 5.63
C PRO A 53 1.89 -4.91 5.98
N PHE A 54 1.67 -5.77 4.97
CA PHE A 54 1.54 -7.20 5.12
C PHE A 54 2.86 -7.95 4.89
N ASP A 55 2.85 -9.22 5.26
CA ASP A 55 4.02 -10.08 5.19
C ASP A 55 4.44 -10.34 3.73
N GLN A 56 5.57 -9.74 3.33
CA GLN A 56 6.15 -9.90 2.00
C GLN A 56 6.73 -11.31 1.76
N THR A 57 6.90 -12.13 2.81
CA THR A 57 7.38 -13.51 2.67
C THR A 57 6.29 -14.45 2.14
N VAL A 58 5.01 -14.08 2.29
CA VAL A 58 3.88 -14.88 1.81
C VAL A 58 3.61 -14.53 0.35
N ARG A 59 3.87 -15.49 -0.54
CA ARG A 59 3.51 -15.41 -1.97
C ARG A 59 2.05 -14.98 -2.13
N TRP A 60 1.79 -14.13 -3.13
CA TRP A 60 0.46 -13.57 -3.41
C TRP A 60 -0.67 -14.61 -3.39
N ASP A 61 -0.42 -15.80 -3.95
CA ASP A 61 -1.40 -16.89 -4.04
C ASP A 61 -1.78 -17.52 -2.69
N ASN A 62 -0.91 -17.42 -1.68
CA ASN A 62 -1.15 -17.92 -0.32
C ASN A 62 -1.70 -16.85 0.63
N ARG A 63 -1.86 -15.59 0.17
CA ARG A 63 -2.38 -14.53 1.04
C ARG A 63 -3.89 -14.67 1.27
N PRO A 64 -4.41 -14.43 2.48
CA PRO A 64 -5.85 -14.41 2.71
C PRO A 64 -6.55 -13.41 1.77
N ARG A 65 -7.73 -13.79 1.25
CA ARG A 65 -8.48 -12.99 0.25
C ARG A 65 -8.78 -11.56 0.72
N TRP A 66 -8.99 -11.38 2.03
CA TRP A 66 -9.20 -10.05 2.63
C TRP A 66 -8.00 -9.12 2.48
N GLN A 67 -6.76 -9.59 2.68
CA GLN A 67 -5.56 -8.77 2.52
C GLN A 67 -5.37 -8.32 1.08
N ARG A 68 -5.58 -9.23 0.12
CA ARG A 68 -5.53 -8.91 -1.31
C ARG A 68 -6.61 -7.90 -1.68
N GLY A 69 -7.83 -8.09 -1.17
CA GLY A 69 -8.93 -7.14 -1.34
C GLY A 69 -8.59 -5.74 -0.84
N TRP A 70 -7.98 -5.63 0.34
CA TRP A 70 -7.58 -4.34 0.92
C TRP A 70 -6.56 -3.57 0.06
N LEU A 71 -5.55 -4.29 -0.45
CA LEU A 71 -4.56 -3.74 -1.39
C LEU A 71 -5.20 -3.28 -2.70
N ILE A 72 -6.14 -4.06 -3.25
CA ILE A 72 -6.89 -3.69 -4.46
C ILE A 72 -7.77 -2.46 -4.22
N VAL A 73 -8.44 -2.39 -3.07
CA VAL A 73 -9.25 -1.21 -2.69
C VAL A 73 -8.37 0.03 -2.60
N HIS A 74 -7.20 -0.06 -1.97
CA HIS A 74 -6.27 1.07 -1.92
C HIS A 74 -5.75 1.46 -3.30
N LEU A 75 -5.46 0.48 -4.16
CA LEU A 75 -5.08 0.73 -5.56
C LEU A 75 -6.20 1.44 -6.32
N LEU A 76 -7.46 1.06 -6.11
CA LEU A 76 -8.61 1.72 -6.73
C LEU A 76 -8.80 3.15 -6.20
N ILE A 77 -8.54 3.40 -4.92
CA ILE A 77 -8.56 4.75 -4.34
C ILE A 77 -7.45 5.61 -4.96
N MET A 78 -6.23 5.07 -5.07
CA MET A 78 -5.08 5.62 -5.82
C MET A 78 -5.52 6.10 -7.21
N VAL A 79 -6.07 5.18 -7.99
CA VAL A 79 -6.48 5.42 -9.38
C VAL A 79 -7.66 6.40 -9.43
N GLY A 80 -8.61 6.29 -8.51
CA GLY A 80 -9.75 7.19 -8.39
C GLY A 80 -9.32 8.63 -8.11
N ILE A 81 -8.39 8.85 -7.18
CA ILE A 81 -7.82 10.18 -6.90
C ILE A 81 -7.10 10.73 -8.13
N GLY A 82 -6.28 9.92 -8.79
CA GLY A 82 -5.60 10.31 -10.04
C GLY A 82 -6.57 10.67 -11.18
N VAL A 83 -7.65 9.91 -11.33
CA VAL A 83 -8.70 10.17 -12.33
C VAL A 83 -9.47 11.46 -12.02
N VAL A 84 -9.83 11.68 -10.75
CA VAL A 84 -10.48 12.93 -10.31
C VAL A 84 -9.55 14.12 -10.53
N TYR A 85 -8.27 13.97 -10.22
CA TYR A 85 -7.27 15.00 -10.50
C TYR A 85 -7.19 15.32 -11.99
N TRP A 86 -7.04 14.30 -12.83
CA TRP A 86 -6.99 14.47 -14.30
C TRP A 86 -8.23 15.21 -14.82
N ARG A 87 -9.41 14.89 -14.30
CA ARG A 87 -10.67 15.56 -14.65
C ARG A 87 -10.76 17.01 -14.17
N THR A 88 -10.10 17.35 -13.06
CA THR A 88 -10.23 18.67 -12.41
C THR A 88 -9.19 19.67 -12.90
N PHE A 89 -7.97 19.21 -13.20
CA PHE A 89 -6.84 20.06 -13.60
C PHE A 89 -6.44 19.90 -15.08
N GLY A 90 -6.96 18.88 -15.77
CA GLY A 90 -6.74 18.64 -17.19
C GLY A 90 -7.78 19.28 -18.12
N ALA A 91 -8.25 20.49 -17.78
CA ALA A 91 -9.11 21.31 -18.62
C ALA A 91 -8.35 22.56 -19.12
#